data_AF-A0A5C6EU32-F1
#
_entry.id   AF-A0A5C6EU32-F1
#
_cell.length_a   1.000
_cell.length_b   1.000
_cell.length_c   1.000
_cell.angle_alpha   90.00
_cell.angle_beta   90.00
_cell.angle_gamma   90.00
#
_symmetry.space_group_name_H-M   'P 1'
#
loop_
_entity.id
_entity.type
_entity.pdbx_description
1 polymer ?
#
loop_
_entity_poly.entity_id
_entity_poly.type
_entity_poly.pdbx_seq_one_letter_code
_entity_poly.pdbx_strand_id
1 'polypeptide(L)'
;MKSISNQHRAGSAMVAVVILVSALFVVAAMVINLAHIQVVNAKVQIVADASARAAGRVYAETGNEAHALVAAQQLAAMNPIQSVVVPIEAGDLEYGLSTRNSKNKAYTFTAAENGNSVRVTTNAFANGSGTGVSTVFPAFGQGMEIRPARTATNTQSTLDVCLIVDRSGSMRYAANEDSRSGSRPASEPSGWSAGDPVAPNSRWLDLVASVNGFCDELSLTAKSEKIGLVSYASDVTREVDLTTDYSEISASNFAISSSYYNGMTNVGGGIEDGLLAVTHPKYARPWANNALVLMSDGNHNTGTDPLEAAASAASQQVPIYTVSFSDEADQVLMQQIADMTGGTHYHAVDAAQLNEAFRNIARRLPSMLTE
;
A
#
# COMPACT_ATOMS: atom_id res chain seq x y z
N MET A 1 -8.71 92.22 -31.50
CA MET A 1 -9.31 91.08 -30.74
C MET A 1 -9.92 90.11 -31.74
N LYS A 2 -9.33 88.92 -31.92
CA LYS A 2 -9.80 87.88 -32.86
C LYS A 2 -10.54 86.82 -32.04
N SER A 3 -11.79 86.58 -32.38
CA SER A 3 -12.71 85.64 -31.72
C SER A 3 -12.14 84.22 -31.72
N ILE A 4 -12.04 83.61 -30.54
CA ILE A 4 -11.64 82.21 -30.35
C ILE A 4 -12.87 81.34 -30.65
N SER A 5 -12.82 80.55 -31.72
CA SER A 5 -13.89 79.62 -32.08
C SER A 5 -13.85 78.41 -31.14
N ASN A 6 -14.95 78.20 -30.41
CA ASN A 6 -15.19 76.99 -29.62
C ASN A 6 -15.54 75.84 -30.57
N GLN A 7 -14.52 75.16 -31.11
CA GLN A 7 -14.74 73.96 -31.93
C GLN A 7 -15.28 72.81 -31.06
N HIS A 8 -16.30 72.13 -31.57
CA HIS A 8 -16.98 70.97 -30.99
C HIS A 8 -16.00 69.84 -30.59
N ARG A 9 -15.49 69.86 -29.36
CA ARG A 9 -14.69 68.76 -28.76
C ARG A 9 -15.54 67.68 -28.07
N ALA A 10 -16.86 67.89 -27.96
CA ALA A 10 -17.77 66.94 -27.33
C ALA A 10 -17.93 65.63 -28.13
N GLY A 11 -17.84 65.69 -29.47
CA GLY A 11 -18.01 64.51 -30.34
C GLY A 11 -16.83 63.54 -30.28
N SER A 12 -15.59 64.05 -30.30
CA SER A 12 -14.39 63.21 -30.20
C SER A 12 -14.20 62.60 -28.82
N ALA A 13 -14.56 63.33 -27.76
CA ALA A 13 -14.55 62.82 -26.39
C ALA A 13 -15.54 61.65 -26.21
N MET A 14 -16.75 61.76 -26.77
CA MET A 14 -17.75 60.69 -26.71
C MET A 14 -17.28 59.42 -27.43
N VAL A 15 -16.68 59.56 -28.63
CA VAL A 15 -16.10 58.44 -29.38
C VAL A 15 -14.96 57.77 -28.60
N ALA A 16 -14.07 58.56 -27.98
CA ALA A 16 -12.98 58.03 -27.16
C ALA A 16 -13.49 57.26 -25.92
N VAL A 17 -14.54 57.75 -25.26
CA VAL A 17 -15.16 57.06 -24.11
C VAL A 17 -15.78 55.73 -24.54
N VAL A 18 -16.49 55.69 -25.66
CA VAL A 18 -17.08 54.44 -26.18
C VAL A 18 -15.99 53.41 -26.48
N ILE A 19 -14.88 53.82 -27.09
CA ILE A 19 -13.75 52.94 -27.37
C ILE A 19 -13.12 52.43 -26.08
N LEU A 20 -12.87 53.31 -25.10
CA LEU A 20 -12.25 52.95 -23.82
C LEU A 20 -13.12 52.00 -22.99
N VAL A 21 -14.42 52.26 -22.91
CA VAL A 21 -15.37 51.40 -22.20
C VAL A 21 -15.47 50.04 -22.89
N SER A 22 -15.50 50.00 -24.22
CA SER A 22 -15.50 48.75 -24.97
C SER A 22 -14.21 47.96 -24.74
N ALA A 23 -13.05 48.62 -24.74
CA ALA A 23 -11.77 47.99 -24.45
C ALA A 23 -11.73 47.43 -23.02
N LEU A 24 -12.29 48.16 -22.03
CA LEU A 24 -12.39 47.69 -20.66
C LEU A 24 -13.24 46.40 -20.55
N PHE A 25 -14.37 46.32 -21.26
CA PHE A 25 -15.20 45.11 -21.30
C PHE A 25 -14.47 43.92 -21.94
N VAL A 26 -13.71 44.15 -23.01
CA VAL A 26 -12.90 43.10 -23.65
C VAL A 26 -11.86 42.56 -22.67
N VAL A 27 -11.15 43.44 -21.96
CA VAL A 27 -10.16 43.03 -20.95
C VAL A 27 -10.82 42.27 -19.80
N ALA A 28 -11.96 42.75 -19.28
CA ALA A 28 -12.70 42.06 -18.24
C ALA A 28 -13.14 40.65 -18.68
N ALA A 29 -13.66 40.50 -19.91
CA ALA A 29 -14.04 39.21 -20.47
C ALA A 29 -12.84 38.25 -20.57
N MET A 30 -11.67 38.74 -20.99
CA MET A 30 -10.43 37.95 -21.02
C MET A 30 -10.00 37.49 -19.62
N VAL A 31 -10.06 38.36 -18.62
CA VAL A 31 -9.72 38.02 -17.22
C VAL A 31 -10.69 36.98 -16.66
N ILE A 32 -11.99 37.11 -16.93
CA ILE A 32 -12.99 36.12 -16.50
C ILE A 32 -12.76 34.77 -17.18
N ASN A 33 -12.49 34.75 -18.48
CA ASN A 33 -12.17 33.52 -19.20
C ASN A 33 -10.89 32.87 -18.66
N LEU A 34 -9.84 33.64 -18.38
CA LEU A 34 -8.61 33.12 -17.79
C LEU A 34 -8.85 32.49 -16.42
N ALA A 35 -9.61 33.16 -15.54
CA ALA A 35 -10.00 32.61 -14.26
C ALA A 35 -10.81 31.32 -14.41
N HIS A 36 -11.75 31.28 -15.37
CA HIS A 36 -12.54 30.09 -15.66
C HIS A 36 -11.68 28.92 -16.14
N ILE A 37 -10.71 29.17 -17.03
CA ILE A 37 -9.75 28.16 -17.49
C ILE A 37 -8.98 27.55 -16.32
N GLN A 38 -8.53 28.37 -15.36
CA GLN A 38 -7.81 27.84 -14.19
C GLN A 38 -8.70 27.00 -13.27
N VAL A 39 -9.98 27.35 -13.13
CA VAL A 39 -10.94 26.52 -12.39
C VAL A 39 -11.18 25.19 -13.10
N VAL A 40 -11.35 25.20 -14.43
CA VAL A 40 -11.51 23.97 -15.21
C VAL A 40 -10.25 23.10 -15.11
N ASN A 41 -9.06 23.68 -15.21
CA ASN A 41 -7.79 22.99 -15.00
C ASN A 41 -7.74 22.24 -13.66
N ALA A 42 -8.07 22.92 -12.57
CA ALA A 42 -8.08 22.33 -11.24
C ALA A 42 -9.12 21.21 -11.11
N LYS A 43 -10.32 21.40 -11.69
CA LYS A 43 -11.36 20.36 -11.67
C LYS A 43 -11.00 19.13 -12.48
N VAL A 44 -10.38 19.30 -13.65
CA VAL A 44 -9.89 18.16 -14.45
C VAL A 44 -8.78 17.42 -13.71
N GLN A 45 -7.91 18.13 -12.98
CA GLN A 45 -6.92 17.46 -12.11
C GLN A 45 -7.60 16.60 -11.04
N ILE A 46 -8.62 17.12 -10.35
CA ILE A 46 -9.36 16.33 -9.33
C ILE A 46 -9.98 15.07 -9.96
N VAL A 47 -10.52 15.18 -11.18
CA VAL A 47 -11.05 14.02 -11.91
C VAL A 47 -9.94 13.02 -12.25
N ALA A 48 -8.78 13.48 -12.70
CA ALA A 48 -7.62 12.64 -12.97
C ALA A 48 -7.14 11.93 -11.70
N ASP A 49 -6.99 12.65 -10.58
CA ASP A 49 -6.57 12.11 -9.29
C ASP A 49 -7.54 11.03 -8.78
N ALA A 50 -8.84 11.31 -8.84
CA ALA A 50 -9.87 10.39 -8.41
C ALA A 50 -9.94 9.14 -9.31
N SER A 51 -9.79 9.32 -10.62
CA SER A 51 -9.77 8.23 -11.61
C SER A 51 -8.53 7.36 -11.43
N ALA A 52 -7.33 7.94 -11.27
CA ALA A 52 -6.09 7.22 -11.00
C ALA A 52 -6.19 6.44 -9.69
N ARG A 53 -6.78 7.03 -8.65
CA ARG A 53 -6.99 6.34 -7.37
C ARG A 53 -7.89 5.11 -7.51
N ALA A 54 -9.03 5.25 -8.20
CA ALA A 54 -9.95 4.14 -8.41
C ALA A 54 -9.35 3.05 -9.30
N ALA A 55 -8.76 3.44 -10.42
CA ALA A 55 -8.08 2.53 -11.35
C ALA A 55 -6.98 1.75 -10.62
N GLY A 56 -6.08 2.45 -9.93
CA GLY A 56 -4.98 1.82 -9.23
C GLY A 56 -5.42 0.92 -8.08
N ARG A 57 -6.54 1.22 -7.40
CA ARG A 57 -7.12 0.31 -6.39
C ARG A 57 -7.64 -0.98 -7.03
N VAL A 58 -8.46 -0.87 -8.06
CA VAL A 58 -9.05 -2.07 -8.70
C VAL A 58 -7.98 -2.89 -9.41
N TYR A 59 -6.98 -2.23 -10.00
CA TYR A 59 -5.81 -2.90 -10.54
C TYR A 59 -5.00 -3.63 -9.45
N ALA A 60 -4.85 -3.03 -8.26
CA ALA A 60 -4.22 -3.69 -7.10
C ALA A 60 -4.95 -4.97 -6.67
N GLU A 61 -6.29 -4.94 -6.71
CA GLU A 61 -7.13 -6.02 -6.22
C GLU A 61 -7.30 -7.14 -7.26
N THR A 62 -7.30 -6.81 -8.56
CA THR A 62 -7.70 -7.75 -9.63
C THR A 62 -6.62 -8.06 -10.65
N GLY A 63 -5.57 -7.22 -10.76
CA GLY A 63 -4.57 -7.30 -11.83
C GLY A 63 -5.14 -7.11 -13.24
N ASN A 64 -6.40 -6.70 -13.39
CA ASN A 64 -7.08 -6.63 -14.68
C ASN A 64 -7.27 -5.17 -15.14
N GLU A 65 -6.62 -4.82 -16.25
CA GLU A 65 -6.67 -3.48 -16.84
C GLU A 65 -8.08 -3.03 -17.26
N ALA A 66 -8.92 -3.97 -17.73
CA ALA A 66 -10.28 -3.65 -18.14
C ALA A 66 -11.15 -3.26 -16.94
N HIS A 67 -10.99 -3.94 -15.80
CA HIS A 67 -11.69 -3.58 -14.56
C HIS A 67 -11.19 -2.24 -14.01
N ALA A 68 -9.89 -1.98 -14.10
CA ALA A 68 -9.30 -0.69 -13.70
C ALA A 68 -9.85 0.47 -14.55
N LEU A 69 -9.98 0.29 -15.87
CA LEU A 69 -10.59 1.28 -16.77
C LEU A 69 -12.05 1.58 -16.39
N VAL A 70 -12.86 0.53 -16.15
CA VAL A 70 -14.25 0.70 -15.74
C VAL A 70 -14.35 1.50 -14.43
N ALA A 71 -13.48 1.21 -13.46
CA ALA A 71 -13.44 1.94 -12.19
C ALA A 71 -13.04 3.41 -12.38
N ALA A 72 -12.08 3.70 -13.27
CA ALA A 72 -11.69 5.06 -13.63
C ALA A 72 -12.88 5.84 -14.23
N GLN A 73 -13.58 5.23 -15.19
CA GLN A 73 -14.73 5.82 -15.86
C GLN A 73 -15.89 6.10 -14.89
N GLN A 74 -16.16 5.18 -13.96
CA GLN A 74 -17.17 5.38 -12.91
C GLN A 74 -16.83 6.59 -12.02
N LEU A 75 -15.56 6.75 -11.63
CA LEU A 75 -15.13 7.89 -10.81
C LEU A 75 -15.20 9.22 -11.59
N ALA A 76 -14.83 9.21 -12.87
CA ALA A 76 -14.97 10.38 -13.73
C ALA A 76 -16.44 10.80 -13.90
N ALA A 77 -17.35 9.83 -14.07
CA ALA A 77 -18.78 10.08 -14.18
C ALA A 77 -19.41 10.65 -12.89
N MET A 78 -18.87 10.30 -11.71
CA MET A 78 -19.31 10.85 -10.43
C MET A 78 -18.81 12.27 -10.16
N ASN A 79 -17.84 12.77 -10.92
CA ASN A 79 -17.24 14.09 -10.73
C ASN A 79 -17.41 14.98 -11.98
N PRO A 80 -18.64 15.28 -12.42
CA PRO A 80 -18.86 16.10 -13.60
C PRO A 80 -18.40 17.56 -13.37
N ILE A 81 -17.82 18.15 -14.40
CA ILE A 81 -17.45 19.56 -14.44
C ILE A 81 -18.61 20.30 -15.09
N GLN A 82 -19.47 20.91 -14.26
CA GLN A 82 -20.76 21.46 -14.71
C GLN A 82 -21.65 20.34 -15.25
N SER A 83 -21.89 20.29 -16.57
CA SER A 83 -22.65 19.23 -17.25
C SER A 83 -21.75 18.33 -18.11
N VAL A 84 -20.43 18.50 -18.02
CA VAL A 84 -19.46 17.77 -18.83
C VAL A 84 -18.81 16.68 -17.98
N VAL A 85 -18.88 15.44 -18.45
CA VAL A 85 -18.10 14.32 -17.92
C VAL A 85 -16.80 14.25 -18.72
N VAL A 86 -15.66 14.23 -18.02
CA VAL A 86 -14.35 14.04 -18.66
C VAL A 86 -14.27 12.57 -19.11
N PRO A 87 -14.14 12.29 -20.42
CA PRO A 87 -13.98 10.92 -20.89
C PRO A 87 -12.62 10.38 -20.48
N ILE A 88 -12.60 9.13 -20.04
CA ILE A 88 -11.40 8.35 -19.75
C ILE A 88 -11.44 7.10 -20.63
N GLU A 89 -10.44 6.93 -21.48
CA GLU A 89 -10.32 5.82 -22.42
C GLU A 89 -9.16 4.89 -22.05
N ALA A 90 -9.07 3.71 -22.67
CA ALA A 90 -7.98 2.76 -22.39
C ALA A 90 -6.59 3.37 -22.63
N GLY A 91 -6.45 4.22 -23.66
CA GLY A 91 -5.18 4.91 -23.98
C GLY A 91 -4.82 6.04 -23.00
N ASP A 92 -5.70 6.41 -22.08
CA ASP A 92 -5.41 7.36 -21.01
C ASP A 92 -4.74 6.69 -19.81
N LEU A 93 -4.78 5.35 -19.71
CA LEU A 93 -4.20 4.57 -18.61
C LEU A 93 -2.86 3.98 -19.04
N GLU A 94 -1.83 4.28 -18.27
CA GLU A 94 -0.51 3.67 -18.37
C GLU A 94 -0.23 2.85 -17.10
N TYR A 95 0.21 1.61 -17.27
CA TYR A 95 0.60 0.72 -16.18
C TYR A 95 2.12 0.64 -16.11
N GLY A 96 2.66 0.59 -14.90
CA GLY A 96 4.11 0.58 -14.75
C GLY A 96 4.59 0.51 -13.32
N LEU A 97 5.91 0.67 -13.17
CA LEU A 97 6.55 0.80 -11.87
C LEU A 97 6.75 2.26 -11.53
N SER A 98 6.26 2.64 -10.35
CA SER A 98 6.65 3.88 -9.70
C SER A 98 7.62 3.55 -8.58
N THR A 99 8.88 3.89 -8.80
CA THR A 99 9.94 3.69 -7.82
C THR A 99 10.39 5.03 -7.26
N ARG A 100 10.88 5.01 -6.02
CA ARG A 100 11.43 6.18 -5.37
C ARG A 100 12.80 5.82 -4.82
N ASN A 101 13.85 6.38 -5.41
CA ASN A 101 15.22 6.03 -5.03
C ASN A 101 15.65 6.56 -3.65
N SER A 102 14.88 7.46 -3.03
CA SER A 102 15.15 8.01 -1.69
C SER A 102 13.90 8.64 -1.07
N LYS A 103 13.71 8.58 0.26
CA LYS A 103 12.54 9.15 0.96
C LYS A 103 12.26 10.64 0.62
N ASN A 104 13.29 11.41 0.27
CA ASN A 104 13.20 12.85 -0.05
C ASN A 104 13.01 13.19 -1.54
N LYS A 105 12.82 12.20 -2.42
CA LYS A 105 12.56 12.43 -3.85
C LYS A 105 11.13 12.06 -4.22
N ALA A 106 10.61 12.67 -5.27
CA ALA A 106 9.35 12.26 -5.88
C ALA A 106 9.44 10.83 -6.42
N TYR A 107 8.29 10.18 -6.61
CA TYR A 107 8.22 8.91 -7.31
C TYR A 107 8.47 9.13 -8.80
N THR A 108 9.21 8.24 -9.43
CA THR A 108 9.39 8.23 -10.88
C THR A 108 8.65 7.03 -11.44
N PHE A 109 7.63 7.31 -12.26
CA PHE A 109 6.92 6.30 -13.03
C PHE A 109 7.74 5.86 -14.24
N THR A 110 7.72 4.56 -14.53
CA THR A 110 8.26 3.96 -15.75
C THR A 110 7.27 2.90 -16.22
N ALA A 111 6.83 2.98 -17.49
CA ALA A 111 5.89 2.02 -18.06
C ALA A 111 6.51 0.61 -18.07
N ALA A 112 5.71 -0.40 -17.69
CA ALA A 112 6.09 -1.80 -17.64
C ALA A 112 4.86 -2.69 -17.77
N GLU A 113 5.01 -3.91 -18.31
CA GLU A 113 3.89 -4.86 -18.49
C GLU A 113 3.23 -5.26 -17.16
N ASN A 114 4.02 -5.38 -16.09
CA ASN A 114 3.54 -5.60 -14.73
C ASN A 114 4.14 -4.52 -13.84
N GLY A 115 3.33 -3.94 -12.96
CA GLY A 115 3.73 -2.73 -12.26
C GLY A 115 2.89 -2.41 -11.04
N ASN A 116 3.48 -1.66 -10.10
CA ASN A 116 2.83 -1.25 -8.87
C ASN A 116 2.05 0.08 -9.00
N SER A 117 1.99 0.68 -10.19
CA SER A 117 1.32 1.96 -10.38
C SER A 117 0.48 2.05 -11.64
N VAL A 118 -0.55 2.90 -11.55
CA VAL A 118 -1.43 3.27 -12.65
C VAL A 118 -1.38 4.78 -12.80
N ARG A 119 -0.97 5.24 -13.98
CA ARG A 119 -0.99 6.64 -14.36
C ARG A 119 -2.19 6.89 -15.27
N VAL A 120 -2.97 7.92 -14.94
CA VAL A 120 -4.07 8.39 -15.78
C VAL A 120 -3.68 9.74 -16.34
N THR A 121 -3.70 9.87 -17.66
CA THR A 121 -3.55 11.16 -18.36
C THR A 121 -4.80 11.41 -19.20
N THR A 122 -5.46 12.56 -19.04
CA THR A 122 -6.72 12.89 -19.75
C THR A 122 -6.48 13.27 -21.23
N ASN A 123 -5.76 12.44 -21.98
CA ASN A 123 -5.39 12.67 -23.38
C ASN A 123 -6.61 12.57 -24.29
N ALA A 124 -7.52 11.62 -24.07
CA ALA A 124 -8.76 11.50 -24.84
C ALA A 124 -9.57 12.80 -24.79
N PHE A 125 -9.71 13.39 -23.60
CA PHE A 125 -10.39 14.67 -23.42
C PHE A 125 -9.69 15.82 -24.15
N ALA A 126 -8.36 15.91 -24.01
CA ALA A 126 -7.53 16.92 -24.67
C ALA A 126 -7.56 16.81 -26.20
N ASN A 127 -7.66 15.58 -26.73
CA ASN A 127 -7.71 15.29 -28.16
C ASN A 127 -9.12 15.39 -28.77
N GLY A 128 -10.13 15.82 -27.99
CA GLY A 128 -11.47 16.12 -28.50
C GLY A 128 -12.52 15.05 -28.28
N SER A 129 -12.24 13.99 -27.51
CA SER A 129 -13.26 13.03 -27.08
C SER A 129 -14.28 13.70 -26.17
N GLY A 130 -15.56 13.32 -26.28
CA GLY A 130 -16.65 13.89 -25.49
C GLY A 130 -16.92 15.38 -25.72
N THR A 131 -17.69 15.98 -24.80
CA THR A 131 -18.04 17.42 -24.85
C THR A 131 -16.99 18.25 -24.13
N GLY A 132 -16.56 19.38 -24.69
CA GLY A 132 -15.61 20.29 -24.05
C GLY A 132 -16.29 21.27 -23.10
N VAL A 133 -15.53 21.89 -22.20
CA VAL A 133 -16.09 22.94 -21.34
C VAL A 133 -16.02 24.29 -22.06
N SER A 134 -17.15 24.92 -22.33
CA SER A 134 -17.17 26.21 -23.04
C SER A 134 -16.64 27.36 -22.18
N THR A 135 -15.97 28.33 -22.82
CA THR A 135 -15.60 29.60 -22.16
C THR A 135 -16.84 30.43 -21.83
N VAL A 136 -16.74 31.28 -20.78
CA VAL A 136 -17.85 32.16 -20.36
C VAL A 136 -18.19 33.19 -21.43
N PHE A 137 -17.16 33.76 -22.06
CA PHE A 137 -17.32 34.67 -23.20
C PHE A 137 -16.70 34.05 -24.47
N PRO A 138 -17.32 34.20 -25.65
CA PRO A 138 -16.73 33.77 -26.91
C PRO A 138 -15.49 34.62 -27.22
N ALA A 139 -14.45 34.00 -27.78
CA ALA A 139 -13.28 34.72 -28.26
C ALA A 139 -13.45 34.98 -29.76
N PHE A 140 -13.42 36.25 -30.17
CA PHE A 140 -13.53 36.65 -31.58
C PHE A 140 -14.78 36.12 -32.29
N GLY A 141 -15.90 35.97 -31.57
CA GLY A 141 -17.17 35.48 -32.12
C GLY A 141 -17.25 33.96 -32.33
N GLN A 142 -16.20 33.22 -31.94
CA GLN A 142 -16.17 31.76 -31.94
C GLN A 142 -16.25 31.26 -30.49
N GLY A 143 -17.03 30.20 -30.28
CA GLY A 143 -17.01 29.48 -29.00
C GLY A 143 -15.66 28.75 -28.87
N MET A 144 -14.99 28.89 -27.74
CA MET A 144 -13.79 28.10 -27.43
C MET A 144 -14.12 27.05 -26.38
N GLU A 145 -13.57 25.85 -26.57
CA GLU A 145 -13.64 24.77 -25.60
C GLU A 145 -12.34 24.66 -24.81
N ILE A 146 -12.47 24.36 -23.52
CA ILE A 146 -11.38 24.19 -22.57
C ILE A 146 -11.22 22.68 -22.34
N ARG A 147 -10.08 22.14 -22.78
CA ARG A 147 -9.78 20.70 -22.76
C ARG A 147 -8.33 20.44 -22.30
N PRO A 148 -7.99 20.68 -21.02
CA PRO A 148 -6.64 20.47 -20.53
C PRO A 148 -6.28 18.99 -20.44
N ALA A 149 -5.04 18.67 -20.78
CA ALA A 149 -4.41 17.40 -20.41
C ALA A 149 -3.91 17.50 -18.97
N ARG A 150 -4.32 16.55 -18.12
CA ARG A 150 -3.86 16.42 -16.74
C ARG A 150 -3.43 14.99 -16.49
N THR A 151 -2.39 14.84 -15.69
CA THR A 151 -1.81 13.54 -15.33
C THR A 151 -1.88 13.38 -13.83
N ALA A 152 -2.25 12.18 -13.39
CA ALA A 152 -2.21 11.75 -12.00
C ALA A 152 -1.70 10.30 -11.96
N THR A 153 -0.90 9.97 -10.95
CA THR A 153 -0.37 8.61 -10.77
C THR A 153 -0.77 8.06 -9.41
N ASN A 154 -1.25 6.82 -9.41
CA ASN A 154 -1.52 6.08 -8.19
C ASN A 154 -0.47 4.98 -8.06
N THR A 155 0.31 4.98 -6.98
CA THR A 155 1.40 4.02 -6.76
C THR A 155 1.16 3.23 -5.49
N GLN A 156 1.01 1.94 -5.67
CA GLN A 156 0.98 1.01 -4.56
C GLN A 156 2.33 1.01 -3.86
N SER A 157 2.30 1.16 -2.53
CA SER A 157 3.51 1.11 -1.73
C SER A 157 4.12 -0.28 -1.81
N THR A 158 5.43 -0.36 -2.03
CA THR A 158 6.17 -1.61 -1.90
C THR A 158 6.29 -1.95 -0.41
N LEU A 159 6.05 -3.21 -0.05
CA LEU A 159 6.10 -3.67 1.33
C LEU A 159 7.21 -4.70 1.53
N ASP A 160 8.01 -4.49 2.56
CA ASP A 160 8.95 -5.48 3.10
C ASP A 160 8.38 -6.02 4.42
N VAL A 161 8.19 -7.33 4.51
CA VAL A 161 7.67 -7.99 5.72
C VAL A 161 8.68 -8.99 6.23
N CYS A 162 8.90 -9.01 7.54
CA CYS A 162 9.58 -10.13 8.17
C CYS A 162 8.58 -10.94 8.99
N LEU A 163 8.49 -12.23 8.67
CA LEU A 163 7.76 -13.23 9.44
C LEU A 163 8.68 -13.70 10.57
N ILE A 164 8.21 -13.59 11.81
CA ILE A 164 8.92 -13.99 13.01
C ILE A 164 8.14 -15.16 13.62
N VAL A 165 8.71 -16.35 13.52
CA VAL A 165 8.03 -17.61 13.84
C VAL A 165 8.61 -18.26 15.10
N ASP A 166 7.72 -18.69 15.98
CA ASP A 166 8.07 -19.41 17.20
C ASP A 166 8.36 -20.87 16.88
N ARG A 167 9.55 -21.35 17.24
CA ARG A 167 9.95 -22.76 17.18
C ARG A 167 10.27 -23.34 18.56
N SER A 168 9.65 -22.80 19.61
CA SER A 168 9.83 -23.27 20.99
C SER A 168 9.23 -24.66 21.21
N GLY A 169 9.44 -25.21 22.41
CA GLY A 169 9.00 -26.57 22.74
C GLY A 169 7.48 -26.78 22.70
N SER A 170 6.67 -25.76 23.01
CA SER A 170 5.20 -25.82 22.99
C SER A 170 4.63 -26.04 21.59
N MET A 171 5.34 -25.56 20.56
CA MET A 171 4.93 -25.69 19.17
C MET A 171 4.91 -27.13 18.64
N ARG A 172 5.45 -28.10 19.39
CA ARG A 172 5.37 -29.55 19.08
C ARG A 172 4.00 -30.16 19.37
N TYR A 173 3.24 -29.57 20.28
CA TYR A 173 1.94 -30.09 20.69
C TYR A 173 0.90 -29.79 19.63
N ALA A 174 -0.19 -30.54 19.60
CA ALA A 174 -1.34 -30.18 18.79
C ALA A 174 -2.05 -28.94 19.36
N ALA A 175 -2.85 -28.25 18.54
CA ALA A 175 -3.57 -27.05 18.96
C ALA A 175 -4.53 -27.29 20.15
N ASN A 176 -5.01 -28.52 20.32
CA ASN A 176 -5.94 -28.94 21.37
C ASN A 176 -5.26 -29.63 22.58
N GLU A 177 -3.92 -29.73 22.59
CA GLU A 177 -3.16 -30.34 23.68
C GLU A 177 -2.61 -29.27 24.63
N ASP A 178 -2.48 -29.61 25.92
CA ASP A 178 -1.87 -28.73 26.93
C ASP A 178 -0.36 -29.00 27.04
N SER A 179 0.45 -28.04 26.57
CA SER A 179 1.91 -28.13 26.59
C SER A 179 2.52 -28.02 27.99
N ARG A 180 1.76 -27.50 28.97
CA ARG A 180 2.18 -27.33 30.37
C ARG A 180 1.90 -28.56 31.22
N SER A 181 1.15 -29.53 30.70
CA SER A 181 0.81 -30.78 31.39
C SER A 181 2.04 -31.64 31.73
N GLY A 182 3.18 -31.39 31.07
CA GLY A 182 4.42 -32.17 31.21
C GLY A 182 4.37 -33.54 30.54
N SER A 183 3.25 -33.87 29.88
CA SER A 183 3.11 -35.08 29.06
C SER A 183 3.71 -34.85 27.67
N ARG A 184 4.24 -35.88 27.02
CA ARG A 184 4.68 -35.76 25.62
C ARG A 184 3.47 -35.55 24.69
N PRO A 185 3.63 -34.84 23.56
CA PRO A 185 2.58 -34.73 22.55
C PRO A 185 2.07 -36.11 22.12
N ALA A 186 0.76 -36.29 21.94
CA ALA A 186 0.20 -37.61 21.64
C ALA A 186 0.61 -38.12 20.25
N SER A 187 0.90 -37.20 19.32
CA SER A 187 1.37 -37.51 17.97
C SER A 187 2.86 -37.81 17.89
N GLU A 188 3.60 -37.64 18.99
CA GLU A 188 5.04 -37.86 19.02
C GLU A 188 5.40 -39.35 18.95
N PRO A 189 6.27 -39.77 18.01
CA PRO A 189 6.72 -41.15 17.94
C PRO A 189 7.46 -41.60 19.21
N SER A 190 7.28 -42.87 19.58
CA SER A 190 8.04 -43.46 20.68
C SER A 190 9.54 -43.41 20.38
N GLY A 191 10.30 -42.75 21.25
CA GLY A 191 11.76 -42.61 21.10
C GLY A 191 12.22 -41.30 20.45
N TRP A 192 11.31 -40.35 20.21
CA TRP A 192 11.66 -39.02 19.71
C TRP A 192 12.74 -38.35 20.57
N SER A 193 13.68 -37.71 19.89
CA SER A 193 14.83 -37.00 20.44
C SER A 193 15.05 -35.66 19.72
N ALA A 194 15.76 -34.73 20.34
CA ALA A 194 16.02 -33.43 19.73
C ALA A 194 16.83 -33.59 18.43
N GLY A 195 16.35 -32.95 17.36
CA GLY A 195 16.89 -33.13 16.01
C GLY A 195 16.12 -34.14 15.15
N ASP A 196 15.16 -34.86 15.72
CA ASP A 196 14.19 -35.63 14.94
C ASP A 196 13.17 -34.70 14.25
N PRO A 197 12.47 -35.18 13.21
CA PRO A 197 11.38 -34.44 12.58
C PRO A 197 10.29 -34.08 13.60
N VAL A 198 9.65 -32.94 13.36
CA VAL A 198 8.51 -32.49 14.17
C VAL A 198 7.37 -33.52 14.12
N ALA A 199 6.66 -33.69 15.25
CA ALA A 199 5.54 -34.60 15.32
C ALA A 199 4.43 -34.21 14.32
N PRO A 200 3.74 -35.18 13.70
CA PRO A 200 2.54 -34.92 12.91
C PRO A 200 1.49 -34.17 13.73
N ASN A 201 0.62 -33.38 13.10
CA ASN A 201 -0.45 -32.62 13.78
C ASN A 201 0.05 -31.70 14.90
N SER A 202 1.21 -31.07 14.71
CA SER A 202 1.78 -30.10 15.65
C SER A 202 1.42 -28.67 15.26
N ARG A 203 1.35 -27.79 16.26
CA ARG A 203 1.14 -26.35 16.07
C ARG A 203 2.16 -25.74 15.11
N TRP A 204 3.40 -26.22 15.13
CA TRP A 204 4.45 -25.85 14.18
C TRP A 204 4.06 -26.17 12.73
N LEU A 205 3.53 -27.36 12.45
CA LEU A 205 3.13 -27.70 11.08
C LEU A 205 1.92 -26.88 10.62
N ASP A 206 1.00 -26.54 11.52
CA ASP A 206 -0.12 -25.63 11.22
C ASP A 206 0.37 -24.20 10.92
N LEU A 207 1.38 -23.73 11.65
CA LEU A 207 2.10 -22.48 11.37
C LEU A 207 2.72 -22.52 9.98
N VAL A 208 3.50 -23.56 9.67
CA VAL A 208 4.18 -23.70 8.38
C VAL A 208 3.17 -23.71 7.23
N ALA A 209 2.06 -24.44 7.37
CA ALA A 209 0.98 -24.43 6.39
C ALA A 209 0.38 -23.03 6.19
N SER A 210 0.21 -22.27 7.27
CA SER A 210 -0.36 -20.91 7.23
C SER A 210 0.62 -19.89 6.63
N VAL A 211 1.91 -20.00 6.93
CA VAL A 211 2.96 -19.18 6.31
C VAL A 211 3.08 -19.47 4.81
N ASN A 212 3.04 -20.74 4.42
CA ASN A 212 3.06 -21.10 3.01
C ASN A 212 1.80 -20.59 2.28
N GLY A 213 0.62 -20.73 2.90
CA GLY A 213 -0.62 -20.16 2.35
C GLY A 213 -0.60 -18.64 2.22
N PHE A 214 0.04 -17.94 3.17
CA PHE A 214 0.30 -16.50 3.07
C PHE A 214 1.20 -16.15 1.88
N CYS A 215 2.30 -16.87 1.70
CA CYS A 215 3.20 -16.71 0.56
C CYS A 215 2.51 -17.00 -0.78
N ASP A 216 1.67 -18.03 -0.84
CA ASP A 216 0.88 -18.36 -2.02
C ASP A 216 -0.08 -17.21 -2.37
N GLU A 217 -0.81 -16.67 -1.40
CA GLU A 217 -1.70 -15.53 -1.61
C GLU A 217 -0.94 -14.30 -2.10
N LEU A 218 0.25 -14.01 -1.56
CA LEU A 218 1.08 -12.92 -2.06
C LEU A 218 1.55 -13.16 -3.50
N SER A 219 1.88 -14.41 -3.86
CA SER A 219 2.32 -14.76 -5.22
C SER A 219 1.23 -14.57 -6.28
N LEU A 220 -0.04 -14.58 -5.87
CA LEU A 220 -1.19 -14.32 -6.74
C LEU A 220 -1.43 -12.82 -6.96
N THR A 221 -0.84 -11.96 -6.13
CA THR A 221 -0.97 -10.51 -6.30
C THR A 221 0.04 -10.00 -7.31
N ALA A 222 -0.34 -8.96 -8.07
CA ALA A 222 0.56 -8.31 -9.03
C ALA A 222 1.68 -7.46 -8.35
N LYS A 223 1.79 -7.53 -7.02
CA LYS A 223 2.71 -6.75 -6.22
C LYS A 223 4.03 -7.49 -6.06
N SER A 224 5.10 -6.72 -5.83
CA SER A 224 6.43 -7.25 -5.52
C SER A 224 6.74 -6.97 -4.06
N GLU A 225 6.20 -7.77 -3.16
CA GLU A 225 6.56 -7.81 -1.75
C GLU A 225 7.87 -8.58 -1.55
N LYS A 226 8.66 -8.15 -0.57
CA LYS A 226 9.76 -8.98 -0.07
C LYS A 226 9.38 -9.54 1.28
N ILE A 227 9.63 -10.83 1.45
CA ILE A 227 9.38 -11.55 2.69
C ILE A 227 10.71 -12.07 3.23
N GLY A 228 10.94 -11.88 4.52
CA GLY A 228 12.03 -12.49 5.27
C GLY A 228 11.47 -13.42 6.33
N LEU A 229 12.28 -14.38 6.77
CA LEU A 229 11.90 -15.34 7.81
C LEU A 229 12.94 -15.31 8.93
N VAL A 230 12.45 -15.10 10.16
CA VAL A 230 13.21 -15.20 11.40
C VAL A 230 12.53 -16.26 12.25
N SER A 231 13.30 -17.24 12.72
CA SER A 231 12.82 -18.24 13.67
C SER A 231 13.42 -17.97 15.05
N TYR A 232 12.66 -18.24 16.12
CA TYR A 232 13.19 -18.11 17.48
C TYR A 232 12.73 -19.25 18.41
N ALA A 233 13.62 -19.62 19.33
CA ALA A 233 13.35 -20.40 20.52
C ALA A 233 14.15 -19.81 21.69
N SER A 234 15.11 -20.55 22.26
CA SER A 234 16.10 -19.98 23.19
C SER A 234 17.04 -19.02 22.46
N ASP A 235 17.39 -19.39 21.23
CA ASP A 235 18.20 -18.65 20.27
C ASP A 235 17.33 -18.08 19.14
N VAL A 236 17.88 -17.13 18.39
CA VAL A 236 17.20 -16.47 17.27
C VAL A 236 18.03 -16.66 16.01
N THR A 237 17.39 -17.05 14.92
CA THR A 237 18.04 -17.32 13.64
C THR A 237 17.33 -16.57 12.53
N ARG A 238 18.10 -15.81 11.73
CA ARG A 238 17.61 -15.30 10.45
C ARG A 238 17.74 -16.38 9.40
N GLU A 239 16.60 -16.98 9.08
CA GLU A 239 16.54 -18.11 8.18
C GLU A 239 16.62 -17.67 6.72
N VAL A 240 15.92 -16.58 6.39
CA VAL A 240 15.85 -16.04 5.03
C VAL A 240 15.85 -14.52 5.13
N ASP A 241 16.83 -13.88 4.49
CA ASP A 241 16.82 -12.43 4.27
C ASP A 241 15.67 -12.04 3.32
N LEU A 242 15.27 -10.76 3.31
CA LEU A 242 14.18 -10.28 2.45
C LEU A 242 14.34 -10.69 0.98
N THR A 243 13.47 -11.59 0.51
CA THR A 243 13.46 -12.16 -0.84
C THR A 243 12.08 -12.02 -1.49
N THR A 244 12.05 -12.01 -2.83
CA THR A 244 10.82 -12.15 -3.63
C THR A 244 10.58 -13.60 -4.04
N ASP A 245 11.53 -14.50 -3.78
CA ASP A 245 11.39 -15.93 -4.04
C ASP A 245 10.83 -16.63 -2.80
N TYR A 246 9.51 -16.78 -2.76
CA TYR A 246 8.84 -17.41 -1.62
C TYR A 246 9.13 -18.91 -1.48
N SER A 247 9.73 -19.54 -2.49
CA SER A 247 10.17 -20.93 -2.36
C SER A 247 11.29 -21.07 -1.33
N GLU A 248 12.13 -20.05 -1.13
CA GLU A 248 13.17 -20.03 -0.08
C GLU A 248 12.55 -20.11 1.33
N ILE A 249 11.43 -19.42 1.56
CA ILE A 249 10.69 -19.45 2.83
C ILE A 249 10.14 -20.85 3.09
N SER A 250 9.51 -21.46 2.07
CA SER A 250 8.97 -22.81 2.18
C SER A 250 10.06 -23.86 2.41
N ALA A 251 11.22 -23.71 1.77
CA ALA A 251 12.37 -24.60 1.91
C ALA A 251 13.00 -24.49 3.31
N SER A 252 13.11 -23.27 3.84
CA SER A 252 13.58 -23.05 5.22
C SER A 252 12.62 -23.67 6.25
N ASN A 253 11.31 -23.41 6.13
CA ASN A 253 10.31 -24.03 7.01
C ASN A 253 10.37 -25.56 6.97
N PHE A 254 10.58 -26.15 5.79
CA PHE A 254 10.77 -27.60 5.63
C PHE A 254 12.05 -28.10 6.34
N ALA A 255 13.15 -27.35 6.23
CA ALA A 255 14.40 -27.69 6.91
C ALA A 255 14.25 -27.68 8.44
N ILE A 256 13.60 -26.66 9.01
CA ILE A 256 13.30 -26.58 10.45
C ILE A 256 12.39 -27.73 10.87
N SER A 257 11.38 -28.05 10.07
CA SER A 257 10.44 -29.15 10.34
C SER A 257 11.13 -30.52 10.35
N SER A 258 12.21 -30.68 9.58
CA SER A 258 12.94 -31.95 9.43
C SER A 258 13.95 -32.19 10.55
N SER A 259 14.40 -31.14 11.25
CA SER A 259 15.35 -31.22 12.36
C SER A 259 14.94 -30.26 13.46
N TYR A 260 14.06 -30.73 14.36
CA TYR A 260 13.40 -29.87 15.34
C TYR A 260 14.09 -29.93 16.71
N TYR A 261 14.56 -28.78 17.18
CA TYR A 261 15.13 -28.63 18.52
C TYR A 261 14.15 -27.89 19.42
N ASN A 262 13.87 -28.47 20.58
CA ASN A 262 13.07 -27.77 21.58
C ASN A 262 13.89 -26.64 22.22
N GLY A 263 13.19 -25.62 22.69
CA GLY A 263 13.81 -24.51 23.40
C GLY A 263 12.81 -23.69 24.16
N MET A 264 13.34 -22.65 24.80
CA MET A 264 12.62 -21.59 25.48
C MET A 264 11.95 -20.65 24.44
N THR A 265 11.36 -19.55 24.89
CA THR A 265 10.57 -18.64 24.07
C THR A 265 11.12 -17.21 24.17
N ASN A 266 12.03 -16.84 23.25
CA ASN A 266 12.66 -15.52 23.17
C ASN A 266 11.96 -14.57 22.19
N VAL A 267 10.74 -14.16 22.53
CA VAL A 267 9.93 -13.26 21.69
C VAL A 267 10.66 -11.93 21.39
N GLY A 268 11.30 -11.30 22.38
CA GLY A 268 11.97 -10.01 22.19
C GLY A 268 13.14 -10.10 21.20
N GLY A 269 13.97 -11.14 21.30
CA GLY A 269 15.05 -11.37 20.34
C GLY A 269 14.53 -11.59 18.91
N GLY A 270 13.39 -12.28 18.75
CA GLY A 270 12.72 -12.44 17.46
C GLY A 270 12.29 -11.10 16.85
N ILE A 271 11.75 -10.18 17.67
CA ILE A 271 11.37 -8.83 17.23
C ILE A 271 12.61 -8.02 16.83
N GLU A 272 13.68 -8.05 17.63
CA GLU A 272 14.93 -7.34 17.33
C GLU A 272 15.54 -7.80 16.00
N ASP A 273 15.63 -9.12 15.79
CA ASP A 273 16.19 -9.66 14.55
C ASP A 273 15.25 -9.42 13.35
N GLY A 274 13.93 -9.50 13.54
CA GLY A 274 12.97 -9.13 12.50
C GLY A 274 13.08 -7.66 12.08
N LEU A 275 13.29 -6.76 13.04
CA LEU A 275 13.51 -5.34 12.78
C LEU A 275 14.81 -5.12 11.99
N LEU A 276 15.88 -5.84 12.33
CA LEU A 276 17.13 -5.82 11.58
C LEU A 276 16.97 -6.39 10.16
N ALA A 277 16.09 -7.37 9.95
CA ALA A 277 15.81 -7.92 8.62
C ALA A 277 15.15 -6.87 7.71
N VAL A 278 14.11 -6.18 8.19
CA VAL A 278 13.39 -5.15 7.41
C VAL A 278 14.14 -3.83 7.29
N THR A 279 15.24 -3.65 8.02
CA THR A 279 16.13 -2.48 7.92
C THR A 279 17.50 -2.81 7.34
N HIS A 280 17.69 -4.05 6.87
CA HIS A 280 19.00 -4.52 6.41
C HIS A 280 19.51 -3.70 5.22
N PRO A 281 20.72 -3.10 5.28
CA PRO A 281 21.19 -2.12 4.29
C PRO A 281 21.33 -2.68 2.86
N LYS A 282 21.49 -4.00 2.73
CA LYS A 282 21.62 -4.69 1.43
C LYS A 282 20.30 -5.24 0.88
N TYR A 283 19.40 -5.70 1.76
CA TYR A 283 18.24 -6.51 1.37
C TYR A 283 16.92 -5.74 1.47
N ALA A 284 16.81 -4.88 2.48
CA ALA A 284 15.67 -4.00 2.63
C ALA A 284 15.67 -2.89 1.59
N ARG A 285 14.47 -2.45 1.21
CA ARG A 285 14.26 -1.34 0.30
C ARG A 285 14.08 -0.06 1.12
N PRO A 286 14.97 0.96 1.00
CA PRO A 286 14.90 2.18 1.82
C PRO A 286 13.60 2.99 1.72
N TRP A 287 12.80 2.72 0.69
CA TRP A 287 11.54 3.38 0.38
C TRP A 287 10.30 2.50 0.58
N ALA A 288 10.48 1.22 0.93
CA ALA A 288 9.36 0.34 1.24
C ALA A 288 8.75 0.70 2.59
N ASN A 289 7.47 0.40 2.72
CA ASN A 289 6.87 0.29 4.03
C ASN A 289 7.34 -1.03 4.64
N ASN A 290 7.67 -1.01 5.91
CA ASN A 290 8.13 -2.19 6.63
C ASN A 290 7.05 -2.64 7.60
N ALA A 291 6.89 -3.94 7.77
CA ALA A 291 6.04 -4.50 8.82
C ALA A 291 6.67 -5.79 9.36
N LEU A 292 6.38 -6.10 10.62
CA LEU A 292 6.72 -7.39 11.21
C LEU A 292 5.44 -8.18 11.43
N VAL A 293 5.49 -9.49 11.21
CA VAL A 293 4.42 -10.41 11.59
C VAL A 293 5.00 -11.38 12.60
N LEU A 294 4.65 -11.20 13.86
CA LEU A 294 5.11 -12.00 14.97
C LEU A 294 4.09 -13.08 15.32
N MET A 295 4.54 -14.32 15.40
CA MET A 295 3.73 -15.44 15.87
C MET A 295 4.33 -16.04 17.15
N SER A 296 3.46 -16.44 18.08
CA SER A 296 3.84 -17.21 19.28
C SER A 296 2.66 -18.05 19.76
N ASP A 297 2.95 -19.25 20.26
CA ASP A 297 1.96 -20.12 20.92
C ASP A 297 2.10 -20.19 22.44
N GLY A 298 3.05 -19.45 23.01
CA GLY A 298 3.46 -19.58 24.39
C GLY A 298 3.69 -18.25 25.08
N ASN A 299 4.46 -18.32 26.18
CA ASN A 299 4.82 -17.16 26.99
C ASN A 299 6.30 -16.91 26.85
N HIS A 300 6.66 -15.64 26.62
CA HIS A 300 8.04 -15.21 26.73
C HIS A 300 8.64 -15.64 28.08
N ASN A 301 9.83 -16.23 28.06
CA ASN A 301 10.45 -16.78 29.26
C ASN A 301 11.99 -16.73 29.26
N THR A 302 12.60 -16.13 28.23
CA THR A 302 14.05 -15.93 28.15
C THR A 302 14.43 -14.83 27.16
N GLY A 303 15.63 -14.25 27.31
CA GLY A 303 16.16 -13.26 26.38
C GLY A 303 15.66 -11.84 26.65
N THR A 304 15.56 -11.04 25.60
CA THR A 304 15.17 -9.62 25.64
C THR A 304 13.69 -9.47 25.99
N ASP A 305 13.34 -8.46 26.80
CA ASP A 305 11.94 -8.11 27.08
C ASP A 305 11.20 -7.76 25.76
N PRO A 306 10.08 -8.44 25.43
CA PRO A 306 9.32 -8.17 24.22
C PRO A 306 8.80 -6.74 24.12
N LEU A 307 8.49 -6.08 25.24
CA LEU A 307 7.99 -4.71 25.24
C LEU A 307 9.10 -3.69 24.94
N GLU A 308 10.34 -3.95 25.34
CA GLU A 308 11.50 -3.11 24.96
C GLU A 308 11.80 -3.24 23.47
N ALA A 309 11.74 -4.45 22.92
CA ALA A 309 11.90 -4.70 21.50
C ALA A 309 10.77 -4.05 20.67
N ALA A 310 9.52 -4.14 21.14
CA ALA A 310 8.37 -3.48 20.52
C ALA A 310 8.50 -1.95 20.54
N ALA A 311 8.99 -1.36 21.64
CA ALA A 311 9.25 0.07 21.73
C ALA A 311 10.31 0.51 20.69
N SER A 312 11.32 -0.32 20.44
CA SER A 312 12.33 -0.07 19.40
C SER A 312 11.72 -0.08 18.01
N ALA A 313 10.86 -1.05 17.69
CA ALA A 313 10.14 -1.09 16.42
C ALA A 313 9.20 0.13 16.24
N ALA A 314 8.47 0.52 17.30
CA ALA A 314 7.62 1.70 17.31
C ALA A 314 8.41 3.00 17.05
N SER A 315 9.61 3.14 17.64
CA SER A 315 10.50 4.29 17.39
C SER A 315 10.94 4.42 15.93
N GLN A 316 10.99 3.29 15.21
CA GLN A 316 11.31 3.22 13.78
C GLN A 316 10.07 3.22 12.88
N GLN A 317 8.87 3.40 13.47
CA GLN A 317 7.58 3.40 12.78
C GLN A 317 7.31 2.10 12.01
N VAL A 318 7.76 0.96 12.55
CA VAL A 318 7.53 -0.37 11.98
C VAL A 318 6.40 -1.05 12.78
N PRO A 319 5.18 -1.19 12.22
CA PRO A 319 4.10 -1.89 12.89
C PRO A 319 4.39 -3.38 13.02
N ILE A 320 4.01 -3.95 14.17
CA ILE A 320 4.08 -5.38 14.46
C ILE A 320 2.66 -5.94 14.49
N TYR A 321 2.33 -6.78 13.52
CA TYR A 321 1.12 -7.60 13.55
C TYR A 321 1.42 -8.85 14.36
N THR A 322 0.59 -9.15 15.35
CA THR A 322 0.82 -10.29 16.23
C THR A 322 -0.24 -11.36 16.01
N VAL A 323 0.17 -12.62 16.02
CA VAL A 323 -0.71 -13.78 15.92
C VAL A 323 -0.41 -14.71 17.09
N SER A 324 -1.31 -14.74 18.06
CA SER A 324 -1.25 -15.71 19.16
C SER A 324 -1.94 -16.99 18.74
N PHE A 325 -1.31 -18.14 18.95
CA PHE A 325 -1.84 -19.44 18.56
C PHE A 325 -2.01 -20.37 19.77
N SER A 326 -3.14 -21.05 19.88
CA SER A 326 -3.57 -21.80 21.08
C SER A 326 -4.01 -20.92 22.26
N ASP A 327 -4.82 -21.50 23.14
CA ASP A 327 -5.31 -20.86 24.37
C ASP A 327 -4.18 -20.58 25.40
N GLU A 328 -3.01 -21.19 25.23
CA GLU A 328 -1.88 -21.04 26.15
C GLU A 328 -0.99 -19.82 25.86
N ALA A 329 -1.15 -19.21 24.69
CA ALA A 329 -0.38 -18.06 24.28
C ALA A 329 -0.68 -16.84 25.15
N ASP A 330 0.33 -16.00 25.39
CA ASP A 330 0.14 -14.73 26.09
C ASP A 330 -0.55 -13.69 25.20
N GLN A 331 -1.89 -13.80 25.11
CA GLN A 331 -2.70 -12.90 24.28
C GLN A 331 -2.62 -11.45 24.75
N VAL A 332 -2.44 -11.21 26.05
CA VAL A 332 -2.34 -9.85 26.60
C VAL A 332 -1.04 -9.19 26.15
N LEU A 333 0.09 -9.90 26.26
CA LEU A 333 1.37 -9.43 25.77
C LEU A 333 1.34 -9.18 24.26
N MET A 334 0.77 -10.11 23.49
CA MET A 334 0.68 -9.99 22.03
C MET A 334 -0.19 -8.80 21.58
N GLN A 335 -1.29 -8.53 22.29
CA GLN A 335 -2.10 -7.34 22.08
C GLN A 335 -1.33 -6.05 22.41
N GLN A 336 -0.61 -6.03 23.53
CA GLN A 336 0.20 -4.86 23.92
C GLN A 336 1.29 -4.52 22.90
N ILE A 337 1.98 -5.53 22.34
CA ILE A 337 2.99 -5.34 21.29
C ILE A 337 2.36 -4.74 20.02
N ALA A 338 1.21 -5.26 19.59
CA ALA A 338 0.51 -4.75 18.42
C ALA A 338 0.04 -3.31 18.62
N ASP A 339 -0.59 -3.01 19.76
CA ASP A 339 -1.10 -1.67 20.08
C ASP A 339 0.02 -0.62 20.16
N MET A 340 1.15 -1.00 20.77
CA MET A 340 2.31 -0.10 20.93
C MET A 340 2.91 0.33 19.59
N THR A 341 2.86 -0.55 18.58
CA THR A 341 3.51 -0.34 17.28
C THR A 341 2.55 0.13 16.19
N GLY A 342 1.24 0.16 16.48
CA GLY A 342 0.19 0.49 15.51
C GLY A 342 -0.16 -0.68 14.58
N GLY A 343 0.16 -1.91 14.97
CA GLY A 343 -0.25 -3.13 14.29
C GLY A 343 -1.65 -3.61 14.71
N THR A 344 -1.94 -4.88 14.49
CA THR A 344 -3.19 -5.52 14.93
C THR A 344 -2.88 -6.92 15.44
N HIS A 345 -3.48 -7.29 16.57
CA HIS A 345 -3.42 -8.63 17.12
C HIS A 345 -4.54 -9.51 16.56
N TYR A 346 -4.19 -10.77 16.30
CA TYR A 346 -5.10 -11.84 15.92
C TYR A 346 -4.88 -13.02 16.85
N HIS A 347 -5.97 -13.71 17.18
CA HIS A 347 -5.93 -14.93 17.96
C HIS A 347 -6.52 -16.09 17.16
N ALA A 348 -5.83 -17.23 17.17
CA ALA A 348 -6.26 -18.45 16.52
C ALA A 348 -6.20 -19.62 17.50
N VAL A 349 -7.28 -20.39 17.59
CA VAL A 349 -7.31 -21.63 18.38
C VAL A 349 -7.12 -22.88 17.53
N ASP A 350 -7.19 -22.75 16.20
CA ASP A 350 -7.04 -23.83 15.24
C ASP A 350 -6.35 -23.36 13.95
N ALA A 351 -5.95 -24.33 13.11
CA ALA A 351 -5.27 -24.07 11.85
C ALA A 351 -6.11 -23.24 10.85
N ALA A 352 -7.43 -23.35 10.88
CA ALA A 352 -8.29 -22.63 9.94
C ALA A 352 -8.34 -21.13 10.28
N GLN A 353 -8.48 -20.79 11.55
CA GLN A 353 -8.42 -19.41 12.05
C GLN A 353 -7.04 -18.81 11.86
N LEU A 354 -5.99 -19.61 12.03
CA LEU A 354 -4.61 -19.18 11.77
C LEU A 354 -4.42 -18.76 10.31
N ASN A 355 -4.86 -19.61 9.38
CA ASN A 355 -4.87 -19.31 7.94
C ASN A 355 -5.66 -18.02 7.62
N GLU A 356 -6.82 -17.83 8.25
CA GLU A 356 -7.63 -16.63 8.05
C GLU A 356 -6.93 -15.36 8.58
N ALA A 357 -6.26 -15.43 9.73
CA ALA A 357 -5.50 -14.32 10.29
C ALA A 357 -4.40 -13.86 9.31
N PHE A 358 -3.62 -14.79 8.75
CA PHE A 358 -2.61 -14.47 7.74
C PHE A 358 -3.20 -13.86 6.47
N ARG A 359 -4.34 -14.38 5.97
CA ARG A 359 -5.04 -13.78 4.81
C ARG A 359 -5.52 -12.35 5.10
N ASN A 360 -6.03 -12.10 6.31
CA ASN A 360 -6.46 -10.77 6.72
C ASN A 360 -5.29 -9.78 6.82
N ILE A 361 -4.13 -10.23 7.30
CA ILE A 361 -2.90 -9.44 7.30
C ILE A 361 -2.49 -9.09 5.87
N ALA A 362 -2.44 -10.07 4.96
CA ALA A 362 -2.08 -9.86 3.55
C ALA A 362 -2.94 -8.77 2.86
N ARG A 363 -4.25 -8.75 3.17
CA ARG A 363 -5.21 -7.81 2.56
C ARG A 363 -5.13 -6.39 3.11
N ARG A 364 -4.65 -6.19 4.34
CA ARG A 364 -4.66 -4.87 5.03
C ARG A 364 -3.42 -4.01 4.75
N LEU A 365 -2.46 -4.52 3.97
CA LEU A 365 -1.22 -3.82 3.69
C LEU A 365 -1.45 -2.56 2.83
N PRO A 366 -0.87 -1.39 3.21
CA PRO A 366 -1.31 -0.08 2.72
C PRO A 366 -0.97 0.24 1.26
N SER A 367 -1.92 0.85 0.53
CA SER A 367 -1.74 1.50 -0.80
C SER A 367 -1.66 3.03 -0.67
N MET A 368 -0.78 3.71 -1.42
CA MET A 368 -0.63 5.18 -1.41
C MET A 368 -0.96 5.84 -2.77
N LEU A 369 -1.27 7.14 -2.79
CA LEU A 369 -1.42 7.95 -4.01
C LEU A 369 -0.13 8.78 -4.20
N THR A 370 0.40 8.88 -5.42
CA THR A 370 1.68 9.59 -5.65
C THR A 370 1.65 10.40 -6.94
N GLU A 371 1.68 11.72 -6.79
CA GLU A 371 1.60 12.74 -7.86
C GLU A 371 0.23 12.91 -8.52
#